data_AF-A0A357IAV0-F1
#
_entry.id   AF-A0A357IAV0-F1
#
_cell.length_a   1.000
_cell.length_b   1.000
_cell.length_c   1.000
_cell.angle_alpha   90.00
_cell.angle_beta   90.00
_cell.angle_gamma   90.00
#
_symmetry.space_group_name_H-M   'P 1'
#
loop_
_entity.id
_entity.type
_entity.pdbx_description
1 polymer ?
#
loop_
_entity_poly.entity_id
_entity_poly.type
_entity_poly.pdbx_seq_one_letter_code
_entity_poly.pdbx_strand_id
1 'polypeptide(L)'
;MRAPLTIIITIIGLILQACAHGPVGPTKRVAERPAEHHAVRTLDARVQVHVPQQIKHESFVLSDELVSLDVSPGLDLNAAALDVSAAFFSDVRPLSFDRPTDFILKLNAESYVSAHQREHLKGVLTAQLYNAHGEELYRQTVIQTLSPDRLDNRAFYALYARATERVLESLLRDEAPMLTQRLAQSRPERPDSRALVAHQTLDLASTGTGFFVNRGGHVVTNQHVVAQCAALTIDIGGQPHTAHIVNSDAERDIAVLATGYTSPRHARFNATHKGERLGEHILTLGYPLHGVLSSSINLTTGNISSMLGIQDDTNVYQITAPIQAGNSGGPVINQRGLVAGIVQSKLNALELSRYTGDLAQNVNFAVKSASIRAFLRRNQIDYHIADYADLTEKSTVELAAEAKSYTVQIKCHG
;
A
#
# COMPACT_ATOMS: atom_id res chain seq x y z
N MET A 1 40.31 -68.47 12.97
CA MET A 1 38.97 -68.02 13.43
C MET A 1 38.00 -68.15 12.26
N ARG A 2 36.82 -68.72 12.51
CA ARG A 2 35.85 -69.18 11.50
C ARG A 2 35.21 -68.01 10.72
N ALA A 3 34.89 -68.31 9.46
CA ALA A 3 34.31 -67.52 8.35
C ALA A 3 32.82 -67.11 8.57
N PRO A 4 31.99 -66.66 7.58
CA PRO A 4 32.22 -66.33 6.13
C PRO A 4 31.56 -64.99 5.65
N LEU A 5 31.96 -64.33 4.56
CA LEU A 5 31.69 -64.56 3.11
C LEU A 5 30.19 -64.74 2.75
N THR A 6 29.59 -63.84 1.94
CA THR A 6 28.56 -64.12 0.90
C THR A 6 28.23 -62.86 0.03
N ILE A 7 28.73 -62.87 -1.22
CA ILE A 7 28.07 -62.60 -2.54
C ILE A 7 27.50 -61.18 -2.84
N ILE A 8 28.15 -60.35 -3.69
CA ILE A 8 28.01 -60.14 -5.18
C ILE A 8 26.56 -59.73 -5.58
N ILE A 9 26.27 -58.55 -6.17
CA ILE A 9 26.14 -58.27 -7.63
C ILE A 9 25.82 -56.77 -7.84
N THR A 10 26.64 -56.11 -8.68
CA THR A 10 26.34 -55.19 -9.81
C THR A 10 25.15 -54.20 -9.66
N ILE A 11 25.29 -52.87 -9.83
CA ILE A 11 25.31 -52.10 -11.11
C ILE A 11 25.60 -50.62 -10.71
N ILE A 12 26.73 -50.02 -11.11
CA ILE A 12 26.87 -48.98 -12.17
C ILE A 12 25.84 -47.85 -12.05
N GLY A 13 26.16 -46.55 -12.00
CA GLY A 13 27.39 -45.80 -12.16
C GLY A 13 27.13 -44.39 -11.61
N LEU A 14 28.11 -43.85 -10.91
CA LEU A 14 28.94 -42.74 -11.40
C LEU A 14 28.18 -41.40 -11.52
N ILE A 15 28.46 -40.46 -10.60
CA ILE A 15 29.42 -39.35 -10.78
C ILE A 15 28.68 -38.15 -11.43
N LEU A 16 28.69 -36.91 -10.93
CA LEU A 16 29.78 -36.12 -10.37
C LEU A 16 29.25 -34.97 -9.50
N GLN A 17 30.08 -34.55 -8.54
CA GLN A 17 29.99 -33.33 -7.76
C GLN A 17 29.83 -32.06 -8.61
N ALA A 18 29.11 -31.08 -8.06
CA ALA A 18 29.61 -29.70 -8.00
C ALA A 18 28.93 -28.92 -6.86
N CYS A 19 29.77 -28.40 -5.97
CA CYS A 19 29.45 -27.50 -4.87
C CYS A 19 29.23 -26.05 -5.36
N ALA A 20 28.77 -25.25 -4.40
CA ALA A 20 29.08 -23.83 -4.18
C ALA A 20 28.01 -22.79 -4.57
N HIS A 21 27.56 -22.10 -3.52
CA HIS A 21 26.83 -20.85 -3.53
C HIS A 21 27.64 -19.72 -4.21
N GLY A 22 26.94 -18.98 -5.08
CA GLY A 22 27.31 -17.67 -5.62
C GLY A 22 26.02 -16.86 -5.89
N PRO A 23 26.08 -15.52 -5.94
CA PRO A 23 24.91 -14.65 -5.76
C PRO A 23 23.97 -14.66 -6.97
N VAL A 24 22.66 -14.62 -6.72
CA VAL A 24 21.62 -14.50 -7.76
C VAL A 24 21.64 -13.08 -8.32
N GLY A 25 22.27 -12.91 -9.49
CA GLY A 25 22.21 -11.70 -10.31
C GLY A 25 20.86 -11.51 -11.03
N PRO A 26 20.63 -10.36 -11.69
CA PRO A 26 19.31 -9.95 -12.17
C PRO A 26 18.86 -10.74 -13.41
N THR A 27 17.55 -11.04 -13.41
CA THR A 27 16.64 -11.24 -14.56
C THR A 27 17.16 -12.07 -15.74
N LYS A 28 16.74 -13.35 -15.78
CA LYS A 28 16.64 -14.07 -17.05
C LYS A 28 15.52 -13.46 -17.90
N ARG A 29 15.94 -12.85 -19.00
CA ARG A 29 15.10 -12.30 -20.08
C ARG A 29 13.93 -13.21 -20.42
N VAL A 30 12.76 -12.58 -20.53
CA VAL A 30 11.60 -13.09 -21.26
C VAL A 30 12.07 -13.55 -22.65
N ALA A 31 11.58 -14.73 -23.04
CA ALA A 31 11.97 -15.44 -24.25
C ALA A 31 11.99 -14.55 -25.50
N GLU A 32 13.06 -14.69 -26.28
CA GLU A 32 13.21 -14.14 -27.62
C GLU A 32 11.98 -14.50 -28.50
N ARG A 33 11.35 -13.47 -29.08
CA ARG A 33 10.49 -13.59 -30.26
C ARG A 33 10.97 -12.62 -31.34
N PRO A 34 10.86 -13.00 -32.63
CA PRO A 34 11.45 -12.26 -33.73
C PRO A 34 10.67 -10.97 -34.01
N ALA A 35 11.43 -9.91 -34.25
CA ALA A 35 10.95 -8.58 -34.59
C ALA A 35 10.24 -8.56 -35.95
N GLU A 36 8.92 -8.48 -35.92
CA GLU A 36 8.17 -7.71 -36.93
C GLU A 36 7.74 -6.39 -36.26
N HIS A 37 8.72 -5.57 -35.88
CA HIS A 37 8.46 -4.21 -35.41
C HIS A 37 8.13 -3.35 -36.63
N HIS A 38 6.84 -3.18 -36.92
CA HIS A 38 6.38 -1.90 -37.43
C HIS A 38 6.96 -0.82 -36.53
N ALA A 39 7.61 0.20 -37.08
CA ALA A 39 8.27 1.28 -36.32
C ALA A 39 7.33 1.79 -35.21
N VAL A 40 7.52 1.28 -34.00
CA VAL A 40 6.64 1.58 -32.87
C VAL A 40 6.92 3.03 -32.53
N ARG A 41 5.90 3.89 -32.68
CA ARG A 41 6.00 5.29 -32.29
C ARG A 41 6.19 5.34 -30.78
N THR A 42 7.36 5.77 -30.34
CA THR A 42 7.57 6.14 -28.94
C THR A 42 7.06 7.56 -28.73
N LEU A 43 6.51 7.83 -27.55
CA LEU A 43 6.08 9.15 -27.13
C LEU A 43 6.97 9.62 -25.97
N ASP A 44 7.56 10.81 -26.11
CA ASP A 44 8.33 11.42 -25.03
C ASP A 44 7.37 12.02 -23.99
N ALA A 45 6.91 11.17 -23.07
CA ALA A 45 5.92 11.49 -22.06
C ALA A 45 6.25 10.79 -20.74
N ARG A 46 5.97 11.47 -19.63
CA ARG A 46 5.94 10.88 -18.29
C ARG A 46 4.62 10.19 -18.07
N VAL A 47 4.66 8.88 -17.94
CA VAL A 47 3.48 8.05 -17.72
C VAL A 47 3.61 7.34 -16.39
N GLN A 48 2.58 7.50 -15.57
CA GLN A 48 2.44 6.77 -14.32
C GLN A 48 1.41 5.66 -14.47
N VAL A 49 1.83 4.43 -14.21
CA VAL A 49 1.04 3.22 -14.47
C VAL A 49 0.46 2.68 -13.17
N HIS A 50 -0.82 2.36 -13.20
CA HIS A 50 -1.53 1.78 -12.08
C HIS A 50 -2.24 0.48 -12.49
N VAL A 51 -1.96 -0.59 -11.76
CA VAL A 51 -2.68 -1.87 -11.86
C VAL A 51 -3.31 -2.13 -10.49
N PRO A 52 -4.65 -2.19 -10.38
CA PRO A 52 -5.31 -2.47 -9.12
C PRO A 52 -4.88 -3.82 -8.53
N GLN A 53 -4.84 -3.90 -7.20
CA GLN A 53 -4.34 -5.07 -6.45
C GLN A 53 -5.22 -6.32 -6.52
N GLN A 54 -6.37 -6.29 -7.20
CA GLN A 54 -7.37 -7.37 -7.18
C GLN A 54 -6.86 -8.69 -7.75
N ILE A 55 -5.84 -8.67 -8.61
CA ILE A 55 -5.35 -9.84 -9.36
C ILE A 55 -4.26 -10.57 -8.58
N LYS A 56 -4.53 -10.96 -7.33
CA LYS A 56 -3.60 -11.75 -6.50
C LYS A 56 -3.96 -13.23 -6.47
N HIS A 57 -5.25 -13.53 -6.47
CA HIS A 57 -5.78 -14.88 -6.42
C HIS A 57 -7.02 -14.94 -7.30
N GLU A 58 -7.00 -15.82 -8.29
CA GLU A 58 -8.12 -16.04 -9.19
C GLU A 58 -8.50 -17.52 -9.12
N SER A 59 -9.78 -17.79 -8.93
CA SER A 59 -10.29 -19.16 -8.89
C SER A 59 -11.39 -19.32 -9.91
N PHE A 60 -11.29 -20.38 -10.71
CA PHE A 60 -12.22 -20.71 -11.78
C PHE A 60 -12.75 -22.12 -11.57
N VAL A 61 -13.99 -22.35 -11.98
CA VAL A 61 -14.55 -23.70 -12.09
C VAL A 61 -14.49 -24.10 -13.56
N LEU A 62 -13.79 -25.19 -13.84
CA LEU A 62 -13.60 -25.76 -15.18
C LEU A 62 -13.91 -27.25 -15.11
N SER A 63 -14.86 -27.73 -15.90
CA SER A 63 -15.22 -29.15 -16.02
C SER A 63 -15.47 -29.80 -14.66
N ASP A 64 -16.18 -29.09 -13.77
CA ASP A 64 -16.46 -29.46 -12.38
C ASP A 64 -15.24 -29.51 -11.42
N GLU A 65 -14.06 -29.05 -11.84
CA GLU A 65 -12.88 -28.88 -10.99
C GLU A 65 -12.61 -27.41 -10.65
N LEU A 66 -12.26 -27.14 -9.39
CA LEU A 66 -11.82 -25.82 -8.93
C LEU A 66 -10.33 -25.65 -9.27
N VAL A 67 -10.04 -24.79 -10.24
CA VAL A 67 -8.68 -24.38 -10.58
C VAL A 67 -8.39 -23.05 -9.89
N SER A 68 -7.37 -23.02 -9.04
CA SER A 68 -6.92 -21.78 -8.40
C SER A 68 -5.55 -21.38 -8.93
N LEU A 69 -5.45 -20.14 -9.41
CA LEU A 69 -4.21 -19.53 -9.83
C LEU A 69 -3.78 -18.53 -8.75
N ASP A 70 -2.70 -18.88 -8.05
CA ASP A 70 -1.99 -17.92 -7.20
C ASP A 70 -1.00 -17.16 -8.08
N VAL A 71 -1.37 -15.94 -8.44
CA VAL A 71 -0.56 -15.02 -9.24
C VAL A 71 0.26 -14.07 -8.34
N SER A 72 0.27 -14.33 -7.03
CA SER A 72 1.09 -13.63 -6.03
C SER A 72 2.47 -14.26 -5.86
N PRO A 73 3.45 -13.46 -5.40
CA PRO A 73 4.32 -12.69 -6.28
C PRO A 73 5.23 -13.61 -7.12
N GLY A 74 4.79 -13.92 -8.34
CA GLY A 74 5.59 -14.65 -9.32
C GLY A 74 5.36 -14.07 -10.70
N LEU A 75 6.18 -13.07 -11.08
CA LEU A 75 6.04 -12.19 -12.27
C LEU A 75 5.01 -11.07 -12.04
N ASP A 76 5.40 -10.07 -11.24
CA ASP A 76 4.61 -8.89 -10.85
C ASP A 76 3.90 -8.26 -12.06
N LEU A 77 2.57 -8.34 -12.12
CA LEU A 77 1.75 -7.74 -13.18
C LEU A 77 1.99 -6.23 -13.30
N ASN A 78 2.36 -5.56 -12.20
CA ASN A 78 2.82 -4.17 -12.27
C ASN A 78 4.13 -4.09 -13.03
N ALA A 79 5.12 -4.94 -12.72
CA ALA A 79 6.36 -5.00 -13.48
C ALA A 79 6.11 -5.31 -14.96
N ALA A 80 5.21 -6.25 -15.28
CA ALA A 80 4.82 -6.55 -16.66
C ALA A 80 4.25 -5.31 -17.36
N ALA A 81 3.32 -4.62 -16.71
CA ALA A 81 2.69 -3.41 -17.22
C ALA A 81 3.72 -2.29 -17.43
N LEU A 82 4.63 -2.11 -16.48
CA LEU A 82 5.71 -1.13 -16.54
C LEU A 82 6.69 -1.46 -17.66
N ASP A 83 7.16 -2.71 -17.75
CA ASP A 83 8.11 -3.18 -18.77
C ASP A 83 7.52 -3.02 -20.18
N VAL A 84 6.26 -3.44 -20.37
CA VAL A 84 5.57 -3.28 -21.66
C VAL A 84 5.39 -1.80 -21.97
N SER A 85 4.95 -0.98 -21.01
CA SER A 85 4.76 0.46 -21.22
C SER A 85 6.05 1.19 -21.54
N ALA A 86 7.19 0.75 -21.00
CA ALA A 86 8.50 1.34 -21.25
C ALA A 86 8.98 1.18 -22.71
N ALA A 87 8.38 0.27 -23.49
CA ALA A 87 8.62 0.18 -24.93
C ALA A 87 7.95 1.33 -25.73
N PHE A 88 7.00 2.03 -25.12
CA PHE A 88 6.12 3.01 -25.78
C PHE A 88 6.31 4.44 -25.27
N PHE A 89 6.77 4.63 -24.02
CA PHE A 89 6.95 5.93 -23.39
C PHE A 89 8.35 6.11 -22.81
N SER A 90 8.85 7.35 -22.77
CA SER A 90 10.22 7.66 -22.35
C SER A 90 10.45 7.63 -20.83
N ASP A 91 9.45 7.93 -20.01
CA ASP A 91 9.56 7.89 -18.54
C ASP A 91 8.32 7.21 -17.94
N VAL A 92 8.45 5.91 -17.67
CA VAL A 92 7.38 5.08 -17.10
C VAL A 92 7.68 4.76 -15.65
N ARG A 93 6.70 4.98 -14.77
CA ARG A 93 6.83 4.70 -13.33
C ARG A 93 5.54 4.12 -12.75
N PRO A 94 5.61 3.43 -11.60
CA PRO A 94 4.42 3.15 -10.81
C PRO A 94 3.70 4.46 -10.44
N LEU A 95 2.36 4.40 -10.37
CA LEU A 95 1.55 5.53 -9.94
C LEU A 95 1.88 5.95 -8.50
N SER A 96 2.28 7.21 -8.36
CA SER A 96 2.67 7.90 -7.14
C SER A 96 2.32 9.40 -7.19
N PHE A 97 1.76 9.90 -6.10
CA PHE A 97 1.13 11.23 -6.01
C PHE A 97 2.12 12.37 -5.77
N ASP A 98 3.38 12.03 -5.54
CA ASP A 98 4.46 12.97 -5.25
C ASP A 98 5.17 13.46 -6.54
N ARG A 99 4.97 12.75 -7.66
CA ARG A 99 5.70 12.99 -8.90
C ARG A 99 4.80 13.63 -9.96
N PRO A 100 5.28 14.66 -10.66
CA PRO A 100 4.59 15.17 -11.85
C PRO A 100 4.48 14.09 -12.94
N THR A 101 3.33 14.03 -13.63
CA THR A 101 3.08 13.13 -14.75
C THR A 101 2.37 13.86 -15.89
N ASP A 102 2.60 13.43 -17.13
CA ASP A 102 1.81 13.86 -18.28
C ASP A 102 0.49 13.10 -18.30
N PHE A 103 0.56 11.78 -18.08
CA PHE A 103 -0.61 10.89 -18.10
C PHE A 103 -0.58 9.87 -16.96
N ILE A 104 -1.77 9.39 -16.62
CA ILE A 104 -1.98 8.22 -15.76
C ILE A 104 -2.57 7.11 -16.63
N LEU A 105 -1.90 5.96 -16.67
CA LEU A 105 -2.37 4.78 -17.37
C LEU A 105 -2.90 3.77 -16.34
N LYS A 106 -4.22 3.62 -16.26
CA LYS A 106 -4.87 2.56 -15.45
C LYS A 106 -5.08 1.32 -16.31
N LEU A 107 -4.63 0.17 -15.84
CA LEU A 107 -4.80 -1.12 -16.49
C LEU A 107 -5.64 -2.03 -15.59
N ASN A 108 -6.92 -2.19 -15.94
CA ASN A 108 -7.85 -3.04 -15.23
C ASN A 108 -7.97 -4.38 -15.93
N ALA A 109 -7.76 -5.44 -15.19
CA ALA A 109 -7.70 -6.78 -15.72
C ALA A 109 -8.69 -7.67 -14.97
N GLU A 110 -9.58 -8.29 -15.72
CA GLU A 110 -10.63 -9.18 -15.23
C GLU A 110 -10.55 -10.49 -15.99
N SER A 111 -11.00 -11.57 -15.36
CA SER A 111 -11.03 -12.89 -16.00
C SER A 111 -12.33 -13.62 -15.70
N TYR A 112 -12.87 -14.32 -16.71
CA TYR A 112 -14.04 -15.16 -16.54
C TYR A 112 -14.02 -16.36 -17.50
N VAL A 113 -14.72 -17.43 -17.11
CA VAL A 113 -14.89 -18.62 -17.95
C VAL A 113 -16.12 -18.47 -18.82
N SER A 114 -15.97 -18.67 -20.13
CA SER A 114 -17.09 -18.57 -21.08
C SER A 114 -17.87 -19.89 -21.15
N ALA A 115 -19.09 -19.89 -20.62
CA ALA A 115 -19.98 -21.06 -20.62
C ALA A 115 -20.34 -21.62 -22.02
N HIS A 116 -20.27 -20.79 -23.07
CA HIS A 116 -20.70 -21.17 -24.43
C HIS A 116 -19.57 -21.76 -25.32
N GLN A 117 -18.30 -21.69 -24.90
CA GLN A 117 -17.15 -22.08 -25.73
C GLN A 117 -16.18 -23.00 -24.99
N ARG A 118 -16.56 -24.26 -24.73
CA ARG A 118 -15.65 -25.30 -24.21
C ARG A 118 -14.75 -24.83 -23.04
N GLU A 119 -15.30 -24.02 -22.14
CA GLU A 119 -14.62 -23.55 -20.93
C GLU A 119 -13.31 -22.77 -21.13
N HIS A 120 -13.17 -22.07 -22.26
CA HIS A 120 -12.04 -21.16 -22.44
C HIS A 120 -12.06 -20.03 -21.40
N LEU A 121 -10.89 -19.78 -20.78
CA LEU A 121 -10.66 -18.60 -19.95
C LEU A 121 -10.56 -17.35 -20.84
N LYS A 122 -11.40 -16.35 -20.58
CA LYS A 122 -11.33 -15.03 -21.21
C LYS A 122 -10.66 -14.07 -20.23
N GLY A 123 -9.57 -13.45 -20.68
CA GLY A 123 -8.94 -12.32 -20.00
C GLY A 123 -9.38 -11.03 -20.67
N VAL A 124 -10.01 -10.14 -19.91
CA VAL A 124 -10.41 -8.80 -20.34
C VAL A 124 -9.42 -7.81 -19.75
N LEU A 125 -8.76 -7.04 -20.61
CA LEU A 125 -7.93 -5.92 -20.19
C LEU A 125 -8.57 -4.63 -20.68
N THR A 126 -8.85 -3.72 -19.76
CA THR A 126 -9.28 -2.36 -20.05
C THR A 126 -8.16 -1.39 -19.69
N ALA A 127 -7.62 -0.69 -20.69
CA ALA A 127 -6.70 0.41 -20.46
C ALA A 127 -7.45 1.72 -20.53
N GLN A 128 -7.17 2.59 -19.57
CA GLN A 128 -7.72 3.93 -19.49
C GLN A 128 -6.59 4.92 -19.29
N LEU A 129 -6.59 5.99 -20.10
CA LEU A 129 -5.63 7.07 -19.98
C LEU A 129 -6.32 8.28 -19.38
N TYR A 130 -5.70 8.86 -18.36
CA TYR A 130 -6.20 10.05 -17.67
C TYR A 130 -5.16 11.16 -17.66
N ASN A 131 -5.61 12.40 -17.52
CA ASN A 131 -4.73 13.49 -17.08
C ASN A 131 -4.54 13.48 -15.55
N ALA A 132 -3.73 14.41 -15.03
CA ALA A 132 -3.47 14.53 -13.59
C ALA A 132 -4.71 14.88 -12.75
N HIS A 133 -5.79 15.37 -13.37
CA HIS A 133 -7.07 15.68 -12.70
C HIS A 133 -8.09 14.53 -12.81
N GLY A 134 -7.71 13.38 -13.35
CA GLY A 134 -8.61 12.23 -13.47
C GLY A 134 -9.65 12.34 -14.59
N GLU A 135 -9.51 13.31 -15.50
CA GLU A 135 -10.33 13.34 -16.71
C GLU A 135 -9.88 12.22 -17.65
N GLU A 136 -10.81 11.34 -18.02
CA GLU A 136 -10.54 10.24 -18.96
C GLU A 136 -10.33 10.80 -20.36
N LEU A 137 -9.17 10.52 -20.93
CA LEU A 137 -8.76 10.93 -22.27
C LEU A 137 -8.97 9.81 -23.29
N TYR A 138 -8.87 8.57 -22.84
CA TYR A 138 -8.94 7.40 -23.69
C TYR A 138 -9.37 6.17 -22.89
N ARG A 139 -10.09 5.27 -23.56
CA ARG A 139 -10.45 3.96 -23.04
C ARG A 139 -10.46 2.94 -24.18
N GLN A 140 -9.83 1.79 -23.93
CA GLN A 140 -9.92 0.64 -24.81
C GLN A 140 -9.96 -0.66 -24.01
N THR A 141 -10.76 -1.60 -24.49
CA THR A 141 -10.85 -2.94 -23.93
C THR A 141 -10.39 -3.95 -24.98
N VAL A 142 -9.47 -4.84 -24.59
CA VAL A 142 -9.00 -5.96 -25.39
C VAL A 142 -9.33 -7.26 -24.66
N ILE A 143 -9.93 -8.19 -25.40
CA ILE A 143 -10.27 -9.53 -24.90
C ILE A 143 -9.27 -10.52 -25.49
N GLN A 144 -8.62 -11.29 -24.63
CA GLN A 144 -7.80 -12.43 -25.02
C GLN A 144 -8.46 -13.73 -24.55
N THR A 145 -8.18 -14.81 -25.26
CA THR A 145 -8.66 -16.14 -24.90
C THR A 145 -7.48 -17.05 -24.62
N LEU A 146 -7.55 -17.79 -23.52
CA LEU A 146 -6.60 -18.83 -23.16
C LEU A 146 -7.29 -20.20 -23.22
N SER A 147 -6.58 -21.20 -23.72
CA SER A 147 -7.07 -22.58 -23.75
C SER A 147 -6.92 -23.24 -22.38
N PRO A 148 -7.87 -24.10 -21.95
CA PRO A 148 -7.84 -24.74 -20.63
C PRO A 148 -6.57 -25.56 -20.36
N ASP A 149 -5.99 -26.16 -21.40
CA ASP A 149 -4.74 -26.94 -21.36
C ASP A 149 -3.48 -26.11 -21.06
N ARG A 150 -3.59 -24.77 -21.04
CA ARG A 150 -2.47 -23.84 -20.82
C ARG A 150 -2.69 -22.93 -19.61
N LEU A 151 -3.48 -23.34 -18.63
CA LEU A 151 -3.76 -22.54 -17.44
C LEU A 151 -2.64 -22.69 -16.40
N ASP A 152 -1.60 -21.87 -16.55
CA ASP A 152 -0.56 -21.66 -15.53
C ASP A 152 -0.24 -20.17 -15.35
N ASN A 153 0.50 -19.83 -14.29
CA ASN A 153 0.87 -18.44 -13.97
C ASN A 153 1.61 -17.73 -15.12
N ARG A 154 2.43 -18.46 -15.88
CA ARG A 154 3.24 -17.89 -16.97
C ARG A 154 2.37 -17.57 -18.18
N ALA A 155 1.41 -18.42 -18.48
CA ALA A 155 0.45 -18.24 -19.56
C ALA A 155 -0.51 -17.09 -19.25
N PHE A 156 -0.94 -16.96 -17.99
CA PHE A 156 -1.74 -15.84 -17.49
C PHE A 156 -0.95 -14.53 -17.60
N TYR A 157 0.29 -14.47 -17.11
CA TYR A 157 1.19 -13.32 -17.29
C TYR A 157 1.33 -12.91 -18.76
N ALA A 158 1.63 -13.89 -19.63
CA ALA A 158 1.83 -13.61 -21.05
C ALA A 158 0.54 -13.18 -21.76
N LEU A 159 -0.63 -13.56 -21.23
CA LEU A 159 -1.93 -13.08 -21.70
C LEU A 159 -2.05 -11.57 -21.49
N TYR A 160 -1.79 -11.10 -20.26
CA TYR A 160 -1.86 -9.67 -19.93
C TYR A 160 -0.79 -8.87 -20.64
N ALA A 161 0.46 -9.33 -20.68
CA ALA A 161 1.54 -8.62 -21.38
C ALA A 161 1.18 -8.35 -22.86
N ARG A 162 0.67 -9.37 -23.57
CA ARG A 162 0.21 -9.22 -24.97
C ARG A 162 -1.03 -8.34 -25.11
N ALA A 163 -1.94 -8.39 -24.14
CA ALA A 163 -3.11 -7.51 -24.15
C ALA A 163 -2.67 -6.05 -23.98
N THR A 164 -1.78 -5.77 -23.03
CA THR A 164 -1.20 -4.44 -22.79
C THR A 164 -0.48 -3.93 -24.04
N GLU A 165 0.37 -4.75 -24.65
CA GLU A 165 1.08 -4.41 -25.88
C GLU A 165 0.11 -3.99 -26.99
N ARG A 166 -0.93 -4.80 -27.28
CA ARG A 166 -1.93 -4.46 -28.31
C ARG A 166 -2.68 -3.17 -28.03
N VAL A 167 -3.03 -2.91 -26.77
CA VAL A 167 -3.73 -1.68 -26.40
C VAL A 167 -2.82 -0.47 -26.60
N LEU A 168 -1.55 -0.56 -26.18
CA LEU A 168 -0.59 0.55 -26.34
C LEU A 168 -0.23 0.79 -27.81
N GLU A 169 -0.12 -0.26 -28.62
CA GLU A 169 0.05 -0.14 -30.07
C GLU A 169 -1.13 0.56 -30.74
N SER A 170 -2.37 0.23 -30.35
CA SER A 170 -3.56 0.90 -30.87
C SER A 170 -3.63 2.35 -30.42
N LEU A 171 -3.41 2.61 -29.12
CA LEU A 171 -3.36 3.97 -28.56
C LEU A 171 -2.38 4.87 -29.33
N LEU A 172 -1.14 4.42 -29.55
CA LEU A 172 -0.12 5.24 -30.20
C LEU A 172 -0.20 5.26 -31.72
N ARG A 173 -0.94 4.33 -32.33
CA ARG A 173 -1.27 4.39 -33.75
C ARG A 173 -2.39 5.38 -34.00
N ASP A 174 -3.46 5.27 -33.23
CA ASP A 174 -4.75 5.90 -33.51
C ASP A 174 -4.84 7.28 -32.84
N GLU A 175 -4.32 7.42 -31.62
CA GLU A 175 -4.47 8.63 -30.79
C GLU A 175 -3.19 9.47 -30.65
N ALA A 176 -2.07 9.07 -31.28
CA ALA A 176 -0.81 9.81 -31.21
C ALA A 176 -0.93 11.32 -31.54
N PRO A 177 -1.72 11.76 -32.55
CA PRO A 177 -1.90 13.18 -32.81
C PRO A 177 -2.51 13.94 -31.62
N MET A 178 -3.55 13.39 -31.00
CA MET A 178 -4.19 13.98 -29.82
C MET A 178 -3.22 14.04 -28.64
N LEU A 179 -2.50 12.95 -28.37
CA LEU A 179 -1.53 12.88 -27.27
C LEU A 179 -0.38 13.87 -27.46
N THR A 180 0.14 13.98 -28.69
CA THR A 180 1.21 14.94 -29.03
C THR A 180 0.73 16.38 -28.87
N GLN A 181 -0.48 16.69 -29.31
CA GLN A 181 -1.08 18.02 -29.14
C GLN A 181 -1.21 18.37 -27.66
N ARG A 182 -1.69 17.43 -26.82
CA ARG A 182 -1.80 17.65 -25.37
C ARG A 182 -0.44 17.91 -24.73
N LEU A 183 0.56 17.08 -25.02
CA LEU A 183 1.93 17.28 -24.51
C LEU A 183 2.50 18.65 -24.88
N ALA A 184 2.17 19.19 -26.06
CA ALA A 184 2.59 20.52 -26.48
C ALA A 184 1.87 21.66 -25.72
N GLN A 185 0.69 21.40 -25.16
CA GLN A 185 -0.19 22.39 -24.54
C GLN A 185 -0.20 22.36 -23.01
N SER A 186 0.14 21.22 -22.40
CA SER A 186 0.13 21.03 -20.94
C SER A 186 1.54 20.87 -20.38
N ARG A 187 1.67 21.12 -19.07
CA ARG A 187 2.86 20.75 -18.31
C ARG A 187 2.52 19.59 -17.38
N PRO A 188 3.49 18.75 -17.02
CA PRO A 188 3.26 17.71 -16.03
C PRO A 188 2.98 18.23 -14.66
N GLU A 189 1.97 17.62 -14.07
CA GLU A 189 1.38 18.01 -12.81
C GLU A 189 1.32 16.81 -11.88
N ARG A 190 1.37 17.08 -10.58
CA ARG A 190 1.16 16.02 -9.59
C ARG A 190 -0.31 15.59 -9.66
N PRO A 191 -0.58 14.28 -9.69
CA PRO A 191 -1.95 13.77 -9.65
C PRO A 191 -2.78 14.38 -8.51
N ASP A 192 -3.96 14.94 -8.81
CA ASP A 192 -4.89 15.45 -7.81
C ASP A 192 -5.75 14.32 -7.26
N SER A 193 -5.45 13.88 -6.03
CA SER A 193 -6.16 12.78 -5.38
C SER A 193 -7.66 13.02 -5.26
N ARG A 194 -8.11 14.26 -4.98
CA ARG A 194 -9.54 14.55 -4.87
C ARG A 194 -10.24 14.39 -6.20
N ALA A 195 -9.63 14.87 -7.28
CA ALA A 195 -10.21 14.79 -8.61
C ALA A 195 -10.26 13.33 -9.10
N LEU A 196 -9.19 12.56 -8.89
CA LEU A 196 -9.14 11.14 -9.22
C LEU A 196 -10.20 10.30 -8.48
N VAL A 197 -10.44 10.61 -7.20
CA VAL A 197 -11.51 9.97 -6.42
C VAL A 197 -12.88 10.41 -6.91
N ALA A 198 -13.08 11.70 -7.19
CA ALA A 198 -14.35 12.22 -7.69
C ALA A 198 -14.74 11.62 -9.05
N HIS A 199 -13.76 11.37 -9.92
CA HIS A 199 -13.93 10.71 -11.21
C HIS A 199 -14.00 9.17 -11.11
N GLN A 200 -13.94 8.60 -9.90
CA GLN A 200 -13.89 7.15 -9.67
C GLN A 200 -12.75 6.48 -10.45
N THR A 201 -11.66 7.22 -10.67
CA THR A 201 -10.45 6.69 -11.30
C THR A 201 -9.77 5.67 -10.39
N LEU A 202 -9.90 5.81 -9.07
CA LEU A 202 -9.27 4.98 -8.06
C LEU A 202 -10.29 4.56 -7.02
N ASP A 203 -10.16 3.33 -6.54
CA ASP A 203 -11.08 2.75 -5.56
C ASP A 203 -10.53 2.90 -4.14
N LEU A 204 -11.40 2.89 -3.14
CA LEU A 204 -10.96 2.91 -1.75
C LEU A 204 -10.30 1.56 -1.40
N ALA A 205 -8.97 1.55 -1.30
CA ALA A 205 -8.18 0.36 -1.02
C ALA A 205 -8.08 0.09 0.49
N SER A 206 -7.85 1.13 1.29
CA SER A 206 -7.77 1.00 2.75
C SER A 206 -8.05 2.32 3.47
N THR A 207 -8.24 2.24 4.79
CA THR A 207 -8.42 3.42 5.65
C THR A 207 -7.52 3.33 6.87
N GLY A 208 -7.16 4.50 7.40
CA GLY A 208 -6.41 4.66 8.63
C GLY A 208 -6.79 5.94 9.35
N THR A 209 -6.03 6.26 10.39
CA THR A 209 -6.19 7.48 11.17
C THR A 209 -4.90 8.30 11.07
N GLY A 210 -5.02 9.62 11.16
CA GLY A 210 -3.90 10.51 11.43
C GLY A 210 -4.32 11.66 12.33
N PHE A 211 -3.38 12.52 12.69
CA PHE A 211 -3.69 13.73 13.44
C PHE A 211 -2.79 14.90 13.08
N PHE A 212 -3.35 16.11 13.13
CA PHE A 212 -2.63 17.34 12.88
C PHE A 212 -1.58 17.61 13.96
N VAL A 213 -0.37 17.99 13.56
CA VAL A 213 0.74 18.34 14.48
C VAL A 213 1.09 19.83 14.46
N ASN A 214 0.56 20.59 13.52
CA ASN A 214 0.72 22.04 13.44
C ASN A 214 -0.44 22.74 12.72
N ARG A 215 -0.44 24.08 12.76
CA ARG A 215 -1.42 24.92 12.05
C ARG A 215 -1.24 24.90 10.53
N GLY A 216 -0.04 24.54 10.05
CA GLY A 216 0.26 24.42 8.62
C GLY A 216 -0.37 23.21 7.95
N GLY A 217 -1.15 22.40 8.67
CA GLY A 217 -1.91 21.29 8.07
C GLY A 217 -1.13 19.99 7.93
N HIS A 218 -0.02 19.84 8.66
CA HIS A 218 0.73 18.59 8.64
C HIS A 218 0.04 17.54 9.52
N VAL A 219 -0.14 16.35 8.97
CA VAL A 219 -0.77 15.20 9.63
C VAL A 219 0.27 14.10 9.83
N VAL A 220 0.38 13.55 11.03
CA VAL A 220 1.18 12.34 11.29
C VAL A 220 0.27 11.11 11.21
N THR A 221 0.81 10.02 10.64
CA THR A 221 0.18 8.69 10.60
C THR A 221 1.27 7.61 10.54
N ASN A 222 0.89 6.34 10.36
CA ASN A 222 1.83 5.26 10.08
C ASN A 222 2.27 5.23 8.61
N GLN A 223 3.48 4.71 8.36
CA GLN A 223 3.98 4.55 7.00
C GLN A 223 3.17 3.48 6.24
N HIS A 224 2.82 2.36 6.88
CA HIS A 224 2.08 1.29 6.23
C HIS A 224 0.66 1.70 5.79
N VAL A 225 0.06 2.70 6.45
CA VAL A 225 -1.25 3.26 6.07
C VAL A 225 -1.18 3.94 4.71
N VAL A 226 -0.01 4.46 4.33
CA VAL A 226 0.18 5.28 3.13
C VAL A 226 1.09 4.65 2.06
N ALA A 227 1.73 3.53 2.38
CA ALA A 227 2.84 2.95 1.60
C ALA A 227 2.48 2.57 0.16
N GLN A 228 1.25 2.12 -0.08
CA GLN A 228 0.81 1.57 -1.37
C GLN A 228 -0.35 2.37 -1.96
N CYS A 229 -0.55 3.59 -1.49
CA CYS A 229 -1.66 4.41 -1.94
C CYS A 229 -1.35 5.00 -3.30
N ALA A 230 -2.18 4.62 -4.25
CA ALA A 230 -2.28 5.29 -5.52
C ALA A 230 -3.20 6.50 -5.45
N ALA A 231 -3.59 7.04 -4.28
CA ALA A 231 -3.96 8.42 -3.99
C ALA A 231 -4.29 8.55 -2.49
N LEU A 232 -4.18 9.75 -1.93
CA LEU A 232 -4.48 10.00 -0.52
C LEU A 232 -5.48 11.13 -0.36
N THR A 233 -6.52 10.87 0.42
CA THR A 233 -7.43 11.91 0.89
C THR A 233 -7.60 11.81 2.39
N ILE A 234 -7.83 12.95 3.04
CA ILE A 234 -8.25 13.00 4.43
C ILE A 234 -9.65 13.57 4.56
N ASP A 235 -10.39 13.13 5.57
CA ASP A 235 -11.73 13.68 5.86
C ASP A 235 -11.62 14.82 6.88
N ILE A 236 -12.09 16.01 6.48
CA ILE A 236 -12.20 17.18 7.36
C ILE A 236 -13.64 17.66 7.32
N GLY A 237 -14.36 17.51 8.43
CA GLY A 237 -15.75 17.95 8.52
C GLY A 237 -16.68 17.24 7.52
N GLY A 238 -16.40 15.99 7.16
CA GLY A 238 -17.16 15.21 6.18
C GLY A 238 -16.80 15.51 4.73
N GLN A 239 -15.75 16.30 4.47
CA GLN A 239 -15.29 16.63 3.13
C GLN A 239 -13.91 16.02 2.86
N PRO A 240 -13.69 15.44 1.67
CA PRO A 240 -12.38 14.93 1.30
C PRO A 240 -11.44 16.07 0.90
N HIS A 241 -10.24 16.07 1.48
CA HIS A 241 -9.12 16.94 1.12
C HIS A 241 -7.95 16.10 0.59
N THR A 242 -7.32 16.54 -0.49
CA THR A 242 -6.10 15.94 -1.01
C THR A 242 -4.99 16.01 0.04
N ALA A 243 -4.23 14.92 0.20
CA ALA A 243 -3.07 14.87 1.05
C ALA A 243 -1.86 14.30 0.29
N HIS A 244 -0.68 14.80 0.61
CA HIS A 244 0.57 14.36 -0.01
C HIS A 244 1.57 13.93 1.04
N ILE A 245 2.32 12.86 0.78
CA ILE A 245 3.41 12.44 1.66
C ILE A 245 4.52 13.48 1.57
N VAL A 246 4.86 14.10 2.70
CA VAL A 246 6.02 15.01 2.83
C VAL A 246 7.27 14.20 3.05
N ASN A 247 7.22 13.27 4.00
CA ASN A 247 8.25 12.26 4.20
C ASN A 247 7.68 11.03 4.93
N SER A 248 8.41 9.91 4.88
CA SER A 248 8.08 8.69 5.60
C SER A 248 9.33 7.94 6.07
N ASP A 249 9.18 7.13 7.11
CA ASP A 249 10.19 6.24 7.68
C ASP A 249 9.55 4.86 7.83
N ALA A 250 9.92 3.94 6.93
CA ALA A 250 9.40 2.58 6.91
C ALA A 250 9.90 1.74 8.10
N GLU A 251 11.11 2.02 8.62
CA GLU A 251 11.66 1.27 9.77
C GLU A 251 10.89 1.58 11.06
N ARG A 252 10.52 2.85 11.24
CA ARG A 252 9.80 3.33 12.44
C ARG A 252 8.28 3.37 12.25
N ASP A 253 7.83 3.06 11.03
CA ASP A 253 6.44 3.09 10.62
C ASP A 253 5.75 4.44 10.87
N ILE A 254 6.39 5.53 10.41
CA ILE A 254 5.90 6.91 10.57
C ILE A 254 5.82 7.58 9.19
N ALA A 255 4.75 8.31 8.93
CA ALA A 255 4.66 9.22 7.79
C ALA A 255 4.09 10.58 8.21
N VAL A 256 4.50 11.62 7.50
CA VAL A 256 3.91 12.97 7.59
C VAL A 256 3.30 13.34 6.26
N LEU A 257 2.06 13.81 6.32
CA LEU A 257 1.29 14.28 5.17
C LEU A 257 1.12 15.79 5.23
N ALA A 258 1.13 16.44 4.07
CA ALA A 258 0.69 17.82 3.86
C ALA A 258 -0.69 17.81 3.20
N THR A 259 -1.59 18.64 3.71
CA THR A 259 -3.02 18.61 3.32
C THR A 259 -3.49 19.90 2.67
N GLY A 260 -2.67 20.96 2.69
CA GLY A 260 -3.06 22.31 2.29
C GLY A 260 -4.12 22.96 3.21
N TYR A 261 -4.61 22.25 4.22
CA TYR A 261 -5.61 22.75 5.16
C TYR A 261 -4.96 23.48 6.34
N THR A 262 -5.42 24.69 6.65
CA THR A 262 -4.96 25.38 7.88
C THR A 262 -5.71 24.83 9.08
N SER A 263 -5.05 23.99 9.88
CA SER A 263 -5.71 23.36 11.02
C SER A 263 -5.82 24.30 12.22
N PRO A 264 -7.04 24.58 12.75
CA PRO A 264 -7.21 25.42 13.93
C PRO A 264 -6.74 24.72 15.22
N ARG A 265 -6.70 23.38 15.22
CA ARG A 265 -6.34 22.53 16.35
C ARG A 265 -5.30 21.50 15.93
N HIS A 266 -4.40 21.16 16.84
CA HIS A 266 -3.29 20.26 16.58
C HIS A 266 -2.84 19.65 17.89
N ALA A 267 -2.25 18.45 17.80
CA ALA A 267 -1.75 17.73 18.94
C ALA A 267 -0.51 18.40 19.53
N ARG A 268 -0.30 18.18 20.83
CA ARG A 268 0.86 18.68 21.57
C ARG A 268 1.70 17.50 22.04
N PHE A 269 3.01 17.66 22.02
CA PHE A 269 3.95 16.66 22.52
C PHE A 269 4.54 17.11 23.85
N ASN A 270 5.00 16.16 24.67
CA ASN A 270 5.76 16.48 25.87
C ASN A 270 7.11 17.10 25.47
N ALA A 271 7.48 18.22 26.10
CA ALA A 271 8.76 18.90 25.91
C ALA A 271 9.92 18.07 26.49
N THR A 272 9.67 17.37 27.60
CA THR A 272 10.72 16.64 28.33
C THR A 272 11.07 15.30 27.66
N HIS A 273 12.27 14.80 27.98
CA HIS A 273 12.71 13.44 27.62
C HIS A 273 12.29 12.39 28.64
N LYS A 274 11.68 12.79 29.77
CA LYS A 274 11.02 11.87 30.70
C LYS A 274 9.77 11.38 29.98
N GLY A 275 9.96 10.37 29.14
CA GLY A 275 8.90 9.76 28.35
C GLY A 275 7.81 9.18 29.24
N GLU A 276 6.85 8.53 28.59
CA GLU A 276 5.78 7.85 29.29
C GLU A 276 6.33 6.72 30.18
N ARG A 277 5.53 6.29 31.15
CA ARG A 277 5.92 5.28 32.14
C ARG A 277 5.09 4.00 31.98
N LEU A 278 5.63 2.91 32.50
CA LEU A 278 4.85 1.68 32.68
C LEU A 278 3.62 1.98 33.54
N GLY A 279 2.45 1.55 33.09
CA GLY A 279 1.17 1.79 33.74
C GLY A 279 0.53 3.15 33.46
N GLU A 280 1.17 4.03 32.67
CA GLU A 280 0.59 5.33 32.31
C GLU A 280 -0.77 5.13 31.62
N HIS A 281 -1.79 5.83 32.12
CA HIS A 281 -3.12 5.82 31.53
C HIS A 281 -3.13 6.55 30.19
N ILE A 282 -3.73 5.90 29.19
CA ILE A 282 -3.79 6.41 27.83
C ILE A 282 -5.21 6.38 27.27
N LEU A 283 -5.42 7.25 26.30
CA LEU A 283 -6.54 7.28 25.40
C LEU A 283 -6.03 7.14 23.97
N THR A 284 -6.84 6.54 23.10
CA THR A 284 -6.61 6.64 21.66
C THR A 284 -7.92 6.91 20.93
N LEU A 285 -7.82 7.65 19.83
CA LEU A 285 -8.93 7.92 18.93
C LEU A 285 -8.58 7.46 17.52
N GLY A 286 -9.59 6.99 16.79
CA GLY A 286 -9.40 6.58 15.41
C GLY A 286 -10.71 6.24 14.70
N TYR A 287 -10.58 5.82 13.44
CA TYR A 287 -11.70 5.51 12.56
C TYR A 287 -11.68 4.01 12.20
N PRO A 288 -12.03 3.12 13.13
CA PRO A 288 -11.98 1.70 12.88
C PRO A 288 -13.09 1.29 11.92
N LEU A 289 -12.77 0.35 11.02
CA LEU A 289 -13.76 -0.37 10.20
C LEU A 289 -14.74 0.56 9.46
N HIS A 290 -14.19 1.54 8.73
CA HIS A 290 -14.97 2.46 7.91
C HIS A 290 -15.95 1.69 7.00
N GLY A 291 -17.22 2.11 7.01
CA GLY A 291 -18.28 1.48 6.22
C GLY A 291 -18.89 0.20 6.83
N VAL A 292 -18.29 -0.36 7.89
CA VAL A 292 -18.79 -1.58 8.57
C VAL A 292 -19.34 -1.29 9.97
N LEU A 293 -18.66 -0.46 10.77
CA LEU A 293 -19.13 -0.09 12.11
C LEU A 293 -19.78 1.30 12.15
N SER A 294 -19.00 2.33 11.81
CA SER A 294 -19.45 3.72 11.79
C SER A 294 -18.51 4.57 10.94
N SER A 295 -18.99 5.68 10.39
CA SER A 295 -18.15 6.75 9.84
C SER A 295 -17.62 7.71 10.92
N SER A 296 -18.06 7.54 12.18
CA SER A 296 -17.64 8.35 13.31
C SER A 296 -16.31 7.88 13.92
N ILE A 297 -15.57 8.84 14.48
CA ILE A 297 -14.42 8.55 15.33
C ILE A 297 -14.83 7.73 16.55
N ASN A 298 -14.03 6.71 16.88
CA ASN A 298 -14.15 5.91 18.08
C ASN A 298 -13.03 6.25 19.05
N LEU A 299 -13.30 6.03 20.33
CA LEU A 299 -12.38 6.26 21.43
C LEU A 299 -12.24 4.99 22.25
N THR A 300 -11.01 4.65 22.60
CA THR A 300 -10.72 3.59 23.56
C THR A 300 -9.71 4.06 24.60
N THR A 301 -9.74 3.41 25.76
CA THR A 301 -8.88 3.73 26.90
C THR A 301 -8.08 2.50 27.30
N GLY A 302 -6.93 2.71 27.91
CA GLY A 302 -6.09 1.64 28.44
C GLY A 302 -4.90 2.20 29.19
N ASN A 303 -3.82 1.44 29.21
CA ASN A 303 -2.54 1.86 29.75
C ASN A 303 -1.37 1.34 28.91
N ILE A 304 -0.18 1.86 29.19
CA ILE A 304 1.08 1.29 28.69
C ILE A 304 1.41 0.06 29.55
N SER A 305 1.27 -1.13 28.99
CA SER A 305 1.54 -2.41 29.67
C SER A 305 2.98 -2.89 29.54
N SER A 306 3.73 -2.40 28.55
CA SER A 306 5.17 -2.63 28.44
C SER A 306 5.86 -1.46 27.75
N MET A 307 7.09 -1.20 28.18
CA MET A 307 7.96 -0.20 27.55
C MET A 307 8.68 -0.72 26.30
N LEU A 308 8.50 -1.99 25.97
CA LEU A 308 9.16 -2.68 24.86
C LEU A 308 8.13 -3.46 24.03
N GLY A 309 8.37 -3.52 22.72
CA GLY A 309 7.60 -4.32 21.77
C GLY A 309 7.97 -5.80 21.76
N ILE A 310 7.61 -6.47 20.67
CA ILE A 310 8.04 -7.84 20.38
C ILE A 310 9.57 -7.86 20.24
N GLN A 311 10.23 -8.91 20.74
CA GLN A 311 11.69 -9.07 20.67
C GLN A 311 12.47 -7.85 21.21
N ASP A 312 11.97 -7.25 22.29
CA ASP A 312 12.58 -6.10 22.95
C ASP A 312 12.72 -4.85 22.05
N ASP A 313 11.83 -4.67 21.06
CA ASP A 313 11.81 -3.46 20.24
C ASP A 313 11.61 -2.21 21.12
N THR A 314 12.64 -1.36 21.12
CA THR A 314 12.67 -0.14 21.91
C THR A 314 11.90 1.03 21.30
N ASN A 315 11.42 0.90 20.05
CA ASN A 315 10.72 1.97 19.32
C ASN A 315 9.21 2.03 19.62
N VAL A 316 8.65 1.00 20.25
CA VAL A 316 7.21 0.88 20.51
C VAL A 316 6.89 0.59 21.99
N TYR A 317 5.67 0.93 22.39
CA TYR A 317 5.03 0.48 23.62
C TYR A 317 4.13 -0.71 23.34
N GLN A 318 3.91 -1.56 24.35
CA GLN A 318 2.68 -2.35 24.40
C GLN A 318 1.60 -1.56 25.14
N ILE A 319 0.39 -1.57 24.59
CA ILE A 319 -0.77 -0.91 25.15
C ILE A 319 -1.93 -1.88 25.27
N THR A 320 -2.77 -1.66 26.28
CA THR A 320 -3.98 -2.47 26.52
C THR A 320 -5.23 -1.90 25.86
N ALA A 321 -5.18 -0.66 25.36
CA ALA A 321 -6.32 -0.03 24.71
C ALA A 321 -6.77 -0.89 23.51
N PRO A 322 -8.05 -1.32 23.45
CA PRO A 322 -8.54 -2.10 22.32
C PRO A 322 -8.44 -1.31 21.02
N ILE A 323 -7.94 -1.96 19.96
CA ILE A 323 -7.83 -1.37 18.62
C ILE A 323 -8.32 -2.32 17.53
N GLN A 324 -8.74 -1.76 16.40
CA GLN A 324 -9.12 -2.50 15.21
C GLN A 324 -8.46 -1.90 13.97
N ALA A 325 -8.55 -2.58 12.83
CA ALA A 325 -8.15 -2.02 11.54
C ALA A 325 -8.83 -0.67 11.30
N GLY A 326 -8.04 0.34 10.91
CA GLY A 326 -8.47 1.74 10.80
C GLY A 326 -7.99 2.64 11.95
N ASN A 327 -7.64 2.08 13.12
CA ASN A 327 -7.03 2.88 14.20
C ASN A 327 -5.55 3.20 13.98
N SER A 328 -4.86 2.46 13.11
CA SER A 328 -3.45 2.69 12.77
C SER A 328 -3.22 4.13 12.34
N GLY A 329 -2.23 4.76 12.97
CA GLY A 329 -1.86 6.17 12.82
C GLY A 329 -2.61 7.13 13.74
N GLY A 330 -3.57 6.63 14.53
CA GLY A 330 -4.29 7.42 15.52
C GLY A 330 -3.42 7.86 16.70
N PRO A 331 -3.70 9.02 17.32
CA PRO A 331 -2.91 9.51 18.44
C PRO A 331 -3.17 8.70 19.70
N VAL A 332 -2.10 8.23 20.34
CA VAL A 332 -2.13 7.79 21.74
C VAL A 332 -1.80 9.00 22.60
N ILE A 333 -2.72 9.38 23.49
CA ILE A 333 -2.60 10.55 24.37
C ILE A 333 -2.64 10.15 25.84
N ASN A 334 -1.85 10.82 26.67
CA ASN A 334 -1.91 10.66 28.13
C ASN A 334 -2.99 11.55 28.77
N GLN A 335 -3.16 11.44 30.08
CA GLN A 335 -4.19 12.15 30.84
C GLN A 335 -4.04 13.68 30.84
N ARG A 336 -2.91 14.22 30.37
CA ARG A 336 -2.66 15.67 30.22
C ARG A 336 -2.89 16.16 28.79
N GLY A 337 -3.34 15.29 27.89
CA GLY A 337 -3.60 15.62 26.48
C GLY A 337 -2.34 15.73 25.62
N LEU A 338 -1.23 15.16 26.09
CA LEU A 338 0.01 15.10 25.32
C LEU A 338 0.12 13.78 24.57
N VAL A 339 0.64 13.83 23.36
CA VAL A 339 0.89 12.65 22.54
C VAL A 339 1.97 11.80 23.19
N ALA A 340 1.56 10.61 23.63
CA ALA A 340 2.38 9.53 24.11
C ALA A 340 2.93 8.68 22.94
N GLY A 341 2.19 8.55 21.85
CA GLY A 341 2.60 7.78 20.67
C GLY A 341 1.59 7.79 19.52
N ILE A 342 1.80 6.93 18.52
CA ILE A 342 0.81 6.63 17.47
C ILE A 342 0.45 5.15 17.54
N VAL A 343 -0.84 4.82 17.45
CA VAL A 343 -1.30 3.42 17.34
C VAL A 343 -0.71 2.83 16.08
N GLN A 344 -0.12 1.64 16.17
CA GLN A 344 0.55 0.98 15.05
C GLN A 344 -0.24 -0.22 14.55
N SER A 345 -0.27 -1.28 15.35
CA SER A 345 -0.81 -2.58 14.97
C SER A 345 -1.30 -3.34 16.20
N LYS A 346 -2.14 -4.34 15.95
CA LYS A 346 -2.48 -5.36 16.94
C LYS A 346 -1.60 -6.59 16.74
N LEU A 347 -1.31 -7.31 17.80
CA LEU A 347 -0.67 -8.62 17.69
C LEU A 347 -1.54 -9.56 16.86
N ASN A 348 -0.92 -10.34 15.95
CA ASN A 348 -1.61 -11.44 15.28
C ASN A 348 -1.76 -12.63 16.24
N ALA A 349 -2.80 -12.57 17.08
CA ALA A 349 -3.06 -13.57 18.11
C ALA A 349 -3.23 -15.00 17.55
N LEU A 350 -3.79 -15.14 16.35
CA LEU A 350 -3.98 -16.45 15.71
C LEU A 350 -2.64 -17.06 15.29
N GLU A 351 -1.76 -16.27 14.67
CA GLU A 351 -0.42 -16.72 14.33
C GLU A 351 0.37 -17.09 15.59
N LEU A 352 0.36 -16.24 16.62
CA LEU A 352 1.08 -16.52 17.86
C LEU A 352 0.54 -17.77 18.57
N SER A 353 -0.78 -18.00 18.55
CA SER A 353 -1.41 -19.17 19.15
C SER A 353 -0.94 -20.47 18.50
N ARG A 354 -0.66 -20.48 17.19
CA ARG A 354 -0.08 -21.66 16.51
C ARG A 354 1.30 -22.04 17.07
N TYR A 355 2.05 -21.09 17.63
CA TYR A 355 3.36 -21.32 18.22
C TYR A 355 3.31 -21.56 19.74
N THR A 356 2.43 -20.84 20.43
CA THR A 356 2.39 -20.81 21.91
C THR A 356 1.33 -21.71 22.52
N GLY A 357 0.32 -22.11 21.74
CA GLY A 357 -0.87 -22.81 22.23
C GLY A 357 -1.89 -21.92 22.93
N ASP A 358 -1.64 -20.61 23.02
CA ASP A 358 -2.51 -19.65 23.72
C ASP A 358 -2.90 -18.47 22.82
N LEU A 359 -4.11 -17.96 23.00
CA LEU A 359 -4.61 -16.79 22.28
C LEU A 359 -4.34 -15.54 23.12
N ALA A 360 -3.23 -14.87 22.84
CA ALA A 360 -2.89 -13.61 23.47
C ALA A 360 -4.02 -12.57 23.28
N GLN A 361 -4.41 -11.90 24.37
CA GLN A 361 -5.44 -10.88 24.40
C GLN A 361 -4.87 -9.53 24.83
N ASN A 362 -5.43 -8.44 24.32
CA ASN A 362 -5.08 -7.05 24.70
C ASN A 362 -3.60 -6.69 24.55
N VAL A 363 -2.91 -7.30 23.58
CA VAL A 363 -1.54 -6.94 23.19
C VAL A 363 -1.59 -6.13 21.90
N ASN A 364 -1.46 -4.83 22.04
CA ASN A 364 -1.43 -3.88 20.92
C ASN A 364 -0.18 -3.01 21.02
N PHE A 365 0.24 -2.41 19.90
CA PHE A 365 1.49 -1.67 19.83
C PHE A 365 1.27 -0.21 19.43
N ALA A 366 2.10 0.67 19.99
CA ALA A 366 2.15 2.07 19.62
C ALA A 366 3.59 2.57 19.48
N VAL A 367 3.89 3.28 18.39
CA VAL A 367 5.21 3.90 18.19
C VAL A 367 5.37 5.08 19.15
N LYS A 368 6.52 5.15 19.82
CA LYS A 368 6.77 6.14 20.89
C LYS A 368 6.81 7.57 20.37
N SER A 369 6.30 8.52 21.16
CA SER A 369 6.35 9.97 20.84
C SER A 369 7.76 10.51 20.62
N ALA A 370 8.78 9.92 21.25
CA ALA A 370 10.17 10.28 21.01
C ALA A 370 10.60 10.04 19.54
N SER A 371 10.19 8.90 18.96
CA SER A 371 10.45 8.57 17.56
C SER A 371 9.73 9.54 16.62
N ILE A 372 8.48 9.89 16.92
CA ILE A 372 7.69 10.87 16.16
C ILE A 372 8.36 12.25 16.19
N ARG A 373 8.72 12.76 17.37
CA ARG A 373 9.41 14.05 17.51
C ARG A 373 10.74 14.07 16.78
N ALA A 374 11.53 13.00 16.88
CA ALA A 374 12.80 12.89 16.18
C ALA A 374 12.62 12.91 14.66
N PHE A 375 11.59 12.22 14.15
CA PHE A 375 11.21 12.23 12.74
C PHE A 375 10.77 13.62 12.27
N LEU A 376 9.86 14.28 13.00
CA LEU A 376 9.38 15.63 12.67
C LEU A 376 10.53 16.64 12.63
N ARG A 377 11.39 16.64 13.66
CA ARG A 377 12.56 17.54 13.74
C ARG A 377 13.56 17.31 12.60
N ARG A 378 13.86 16.05 12.27
CA ARG A 378 14.78 15.70 11.17
C ARG A 378 14.26 16.21 9.83
N ASN A 379 12.94 16.23 9.66
CA ASN A 379 12.27 16.65 8.44
C ASN A 379 11.82 18.12 8.46
N GLN A 380 12.27 18.90 9.44
CA GLN A 380 11.96 20.33 9.57
C GLN A 380 10.45 20.63 9.58
N ILE A 381 9.67 19.71 10.18
CA ILE A 381 8.23 19.89 10.35
C ILE A 381 7.99 20.48 11.73
N ASP A 382 7.38 21.65 11.78
CA ASP A 382 7.00 22.29 13.04
C ASP A 382 6.00 21.43 13.82
N TYR A 383 6.14 21.39 15.13
CA TYR A 383 5.18 20.75 16.03
C TYR A 383 5.18 21.45 17.39
N HIS A 384 4.05 21.35 18.10
CA HIS A 384 3.91 22.04 19.38
C HIS A 384 4.34 21.15 20.55
N ILE A 385 5.11 21.72 21.47
CA ILE A 385 5.51 21.07 22.72
C ILE A 385 4.86 21.73 23.94
N ALA A 386 4.76 21.00 25.04
CA ALA A 386 4.29 21.49 26.32
C ALA A 386 5.11 20.87 27.44
N ASP A 387 5.40 21.64 28.50
CA ASP A 387 5.92 21.01 29.70
C ASP A 387 4.82 20.21 30.38
N TYR A 388 5.12 18.96 30.70
CA TYR A 388 4.21 18.09 31.43
C TYR A 388 3.87 18.71 32.79
N ALA A 389 4.84 19.33 33.48
CA ALA A 389 4.66 19.90 34.81
C ALA A 389 3.65 21.06 34.87
N ASP A 390 3.46 21.77 33.76
CA ASP A 390 2.57 22.93 33.66
C ASP A 390 1.11 22.56 33.36
N LEU A 391 0.84 21.27 33.12
CA LEU A 391 -0.49 20.79 32.74
C LEU A 391 -1.13 20.01 33.88
N THR A 392 -2.44 20.24 34.04
CA THR A 392 -3.30 19.43 34.90
C THR A 392 -3.86 18.24 34.13
N GLU A 393 -4.15 17.16 34.85
CA GLU A 393 -4.92 16.06 34.29
C GLU A 393 -6.32 16.52 33.88
N LYS A 394 -6.83 15.91 32.81
CA LYS A 394 -8.15 16.19 32.25
C LYS A 394 -9.00 14.93 32.31
N SER A 395 -10.32 15.11 32.36
CA SER A 395 -11.24 13.99 32.23
C SER A 395 -11.16 13.37 30.84
N THR A 396 -11.57 12.09 30.73
CA THR A 396 -11.67 11.38 29.45
C THR A 396 -12.53 12.14 28.43
N VAL A 397 -13.61 12.80 28.88
CA VAL A 397 -14.52 13.54 28.00
C VAL A 397 -13.86 14.79 27.42
N GLU A 398 -13.10 15.53 28.23
CA GLU A 398 -12.35 16.70 27.77
C GLU A 398 -11.26 16.32 26.78
N LEU A 399 -10.50 15.25 27.08
CA LEU A 399 -9.47 14.71 26.20
C LEU A 399 -10.08 14.23 24.88
N ALA A 400 -11.24 13.57 24.92
CA ALA A 400 -11.95 13.13 23.73
C ALA A 400 -12.33 14.30 22.83
N ALA A 401 -12.91 15.36 23.41
CA ALA A 401 -13.33 16.55 22.66
C ALA A 401 -12.14 17.28 22.04
N GLU A 402 -11.05 17.44 22.78
CA GLU A 402 -9.81 18.04 22.29
C GLU A 402 -9.21 17.20 21.16
N ALA A 403 -9.02 15.89 21.38
CA ALA A 403 -8.35 15.04 20.43
C ALA A 403 -9.15 14.80 19.14
N LYS A 404 -10.49 14.73 19.24
CA LYS A 404 -11.37 14.68 18.09
C LYS A 404 -11.17 15.89 17.16
N SER A 405 -10.81 17.06 17.70
CA SER A 405 -10.68 18.28 16.91
C SER A 405 -9.45 18.32 15.99
N TYR A 406 -8.48 17.42 16.20
CA TYR A 406 -7.27 17.33 15.39
C TYR A 406 -7.02 15.95 14.78
N THR A 407 -7.87 14.96 15.08
CA THR A 407 -7.75 13.60 14.53
C THR A 407 -8.60 13.50 13.27
N VAL A 408 -8.03 12.92 12.21
CA VAL A 408 -8.65 12.83 10.88
C VAL A 408 -8.60 11.41 10.36
N GLN A 409 -9.59 11.07 9.52
CA GLN A 409 -9.56 9.81 8.79
C GLN A 409 -8.67 9.97 7.57
N ILE A 410 -7.81 8.98 7.31
CA ILE A 410 -7.03 8.87 6.09
C ILE A 410 -7.67 7.79 5.21
N LYS A 411 -7.85 8.09 3.93
CA LYS A 411 -8.34 7.17 2.92
C LYS A 411 -7.25 6.99 1.86
N CYS A 412 -6.82 5.74 1.72
CA CYS A 412 -5.86 5.27 0.76
C CYS A 412 -6.62 4.70 -0.43
N HIS A 413 -6.40 5.27 -1.61
CA HIS A 413 -7.05 4.81 -2.84
C HIS A 413 -6.05 4.11 -3.74
N GLY A 414 -6.50 3.16 -4.55
CA GLY A 414 -5.68 2.44 -5.52
C GLY A 414 -6.40 1.28 -6.17
#